data_AF-A0A6J6P258-F1
#
_entry.id   AF-A0A6J6P258-F1
#
_cell.length_a   1.000
_cell.length_b   1.000
_cell.length_c   1.000
_cell.angle_alpha   90.00
_cell.angle_beta   90.00
_cell.angle_gamma   90.00
#
_symmetry.space_group_name_H-M   'P 1'
#
loop_
_entity.id
_entity.type
_entity.pdbx_description
1 polymer ?
#
loop_
_entity_poly.entity_id
_entity_poly.type
_entity_poly.pdbx_seq_one_letter_code
_entity_poly.pdbx_strand_id
1 'polypeptide(L)'
;MPRVVYRHEPADRFIVSAIGQPGQREFFIQVRSAEGINTIGVEKEQVRALIIRLEELVTDLRRSGQISKESGRGNLVIDNDPLELPIESDFDVGVIGINWINNQIEIVFQAISSQDEVLLDDFDAGPDQIIIKCEIGLAMAFCTRGKNLIASGRSACPFCGLPINMDGHLCPRANGYRR
;
A
#
# COMPACT_ATOMS: atom_id res chain seq x y z
N MET A 1 -7.59 -23.28 12.13
CA MET A 1 -6.23 -23.64 11.65
C MET A 1 -5.22 -22.79 12.42
N PRO A 2 -3.99 -23.27 12.70
CA PRO A 2 -2.98 -22.42 13.32
C PRO A 2 -2.68 -21.25 12.38
N ARG A 3 -2.65 -20.03 12.92
CA ARG A 3 -2.36 -18.83 12.14
C ARG A 3 -0.98 -18.91 11.48
N VAL A 4 -0.86 -18.46 10.24
CA VAL A 4 0.42 -18.30 9.56
C VAL A 4 0.88 -16.85 9.70
N VAL A 5 2.14 -16.65 10.09
CA VAL A 5 2.75 -15.32 10.23
C VAL A 5 4.00 -15.23 9.37
N TYR A 6 3.93 -14.44 8.29
CA TYR A 6 5.08 -14.11 7.47
C TYR A 6 5.76 -12.84 7.99
N ARG A 7 7.10 -12.83 8.02
CA ARG A 7 7.90 -11.70 8.52
C ARG A 7 8.92 -11.24 7.50
N HIS A 8 8.87 -9.96 7.15
CA HIS A 8 9.85 -9.29 6.31
C HIS A 8 10.57 -8.22 7.14
N GLU A 9 11.63 -8.62 7.84
CA GLU A 9 12.33 -7.79 8.82
C GLU A 9 13.86 -7.80 8.59
N PRO A 10 14.42 -6.94 7.72
CA PRO A 10 13.77 -5.88 6.97
C PRO A 10 13.17 -6.34 5.62
N ALA A 11 12.24 -5.55 5.09
CA ALA A 11 11.79 -5.66 3.71
C ALA A 11 12.73 -4.91 2.76
N ASP A 12 13.06 -5.56 1.64
CA ASP A 12 13.89 -5.02 0.57
C ASP A 12 13.06 -4.33 -0.51
N ARG A 13 11.81 -4.76 -0.70
CA ARG A 13 10.85 -4.22 -1.67
C ARG A 13 9.47 -4.18 -1.05
N PHE A 14 8.77 -3.07 -1.21
CA PHE A 14 7.41 -2.88 -0.74
C PHE A 14 6.67 -1.98 -1.73
N ILE A 15 5.79 -2.59 -2.53
CA ILE A 15 5.12 -1.91 -3.64
C ILE A 15 3.62 -2.21 -3.65
N VAL A 16 2.88 -1.34 -4.34
CA VAL A 16 1.48 -1.58 -4.70
C VAL A 16 1.34 -1.56 -6.22
N SER A 17 0.52 -2.45 -6.74
CA SER A 17 0.18 -2.55 -8.16
C SER A 17 -1.30 -2.86 -8.33
N ALA A 18 -1.80 -2.75 -9.55
CA ALA A 18 -3.16 -3.17 -9.89
C ALA A 18 -3.18 -3.89 -11.23
N ILE A 19 -3.97 -4.96 -11.32
CA ILE A 19 -4.15 -5.79 -12.51
C ILE A 19 -5.60 -5.69 -12.96
N GLY A 20 -5.83 -5.69 -14.28
CA GLY A 20 -7.18 -5.62 -14.86
C GLY A 20 -7.52 -4.30 -15.53
N GLN A 21 -8.73 -4.22 -16.08
CA GLN A 21 -9.20 -3.05 -16.82
C GLN A 21 -9.64 -1.93 -15.87
N PRO A 22 -9.54 -0.64 -16.26
CA PRO A 22 -10.09 0.46 -15.48
C PRO A 22 -11.56 0.21 -15.07
N GLY A 23 -11.86 0.28 -13.77
CA GLY A 23 -13.18 -0.04 -13.21
C GLY A 23 -13.35 -1.49 -12.73
N GLN A 24 -12.48 -2.40 -13.15
CA GLN A 24 -12.42 -3.81 -12.73
C GLN A 24 -10.98 -4.17 -12.34
N ARG A 25 -10.28 -3.25 -11.68
CA ARG A 25 -8.91 -3.47 -11.23
C ARG A 25 -8.91 -4.13 -9.87
N GLU A 26 -8.15 -5.21 -9.75
CA GLU A 26 -7.75 -5.79 -8.48
C GLU A 26 -6.43 -5.15 -8.05
N PHE A 27 -6.32 -4.79 -6.77
CA PHE A 27 -5.13 -4.16 -6.22
C PHE A 27 -4.38 -5.16 -5.37
N PHE A 28 -3.05 -5.10 -5.47
CA PHE A 28 -2.15 -5.97 -4.76
C PHE A 28 -1.04 -5.16 -4.11
N ILE A 29 -0.71 -5.51 -2.88
CA ILE A 29 0.53 -5.08 -2.22
C ILE A 29 1.48 -6.26 -2.27
N GLN A 30 2.72 -6.02 -2.70
CA GLN A 30 3.76 -7.05 -2.69
C GLN A 30 4.94 -6.60 -1.85
N VAL A 31 5.42 -7.51 -1.02
CA VAL A 31 6.60 -7.35 -0.19
C VAL A 31 7.61 -8.45 -0.51
N ARG A 32 8.89 -8.07 -0.54
CA ARG A 32 10.01 -8.99 -0.71
C ARG A 32 11.05 -8.75 0.38
N SER A 33 11.60 -9.83 0.91
CA SER A 33 12.82 -9.83 1.73
C SER A 33 13.65 -11.08 1.43
N ALA A 34 14.71 -11.32 2.21
CA ALA A 34 15.45 -12.57 2.22
C ALA A 34 14.58 -13.82 2.50
N GLU A 35 13.45 -13.67 3.19
CA GLU A 35 12.52 -14.76 3.53
C GLU A 35 11.62 -15.17 2.34
N GLY A 36 11.55 -14.33 1.30
CA GLY A 36 10.74 -14.58 0.11
C GLY A 36 9.87 -13.40 -0.30
N ILE A 37 8.82 -13.71 -1.05
CA ILE A 37 7.86 -12.75 -1.61
C ILE A 37 6.47 -13.15 -1.15
N ASN A 38 5.72 -12.19 -0.65
CA ASN A 38 4.30 -12.34 -0.33
C ASN A 38 3.48 -11.26 -1.05
N THR A 39 2.30 -11.65 -1.51
CA THR A 39 1.37 -10.79 -2.25
C THR A 39 0.04 -10.75 -1.52
N ILE A 40 -0.47 -9.54 -1.28
CA ILE A 40 -1.65 -9.27 -0.46
C ILE A 40 -2.73 -8.69 -1.35
N GLY A 41 -3.90 -9.32 -1.36
CA GLY A 41 -5.11 -8.76 -1.98
C GLY A 41 -5.63 -7.61 -1.14
N VAL A 42 -5.93 -6.48 -1.78
CA VAL A 42 -6.29 -5.24 -1.08
C VAL A 42 -7.29 -4.42 -1.89
N GLU A 43 -8.14 -3.66 -1.21
CA GLU A 43 -9.04 -2.72 -1.87
C GLU A 43 -8.36 -1.37 -2.13
N LYS A 44 -8.81 -0.68 -3.18
CA LYS A 44 -8.33 0.66 -3.53
C LYS A 44 -8.40 1.65 -2.35
N GLU A 45 -9.46 1.59 -1.56
CA GLU A 45 -9.64 2.51 -0.42
C GLU A 45 -8.73 2.15 0.76
N GLN A 46 -8.44 0.87 0.98
CA GLN A 46 -7.44 0.43 1.97
C GLN A 46 -6.03 0.91 1.59
N VAL A 47 -5.64 0.82 0.31
CA VAL A 47 -4.38 1.40 -0.18
C VAL A 47 -4.34 2.91 0.09
N ARG A 48 -5.43 3.63 -0.22
CA ARG A 48 -5.53 5.07 0.03
C ARG A 48 -5.37 5.40 1.51
N ALA A 49 -6.07 4.67 2.38
CA ALA A 49 -6.00 4.87 3.83
C ALA A 49 -4.60 4.61 4.37
N LEU A 50 -3.94 3.53 3.92
CA LEU A 50 -2.57 3.20 4.31
C LEU A 50 -1.58 4.32 3.93
N ILE A 51 -1.67 4.85 2.71
CA ILE A 51 -0.83 5.96 2.26
C ILE A 51 -0.98 7.17 3.17
N ILE A 52 -2.23 7.57 3.44
CA ILE A 52 -2.51 8.74 4.29
C ILE A 52 -1.91 8.53 5.68
N ARG A 53 -2.13 7.36 6.29
CA ARG A 53 -1.62 7.07 7.64
C ARG A 53 -0.10 7.01 7.72
N LEU A 54 0.57 6.46 6.72
CA LEU A 54 2.04 6.47 6.66
C LEU A 54 2.59 7.90 6.58
N GLU A 55 1.99 8.76 5.76
CA GLU A 55 2.42 10.16 5.64
C GLU A 55 2.16 10.99 6.89
N GLU A 56 1.01 10.76 7.55
CA GLU A 56 0.68 11.36 8.85
C GLU A 56 1.69 10.92 9.91
N LEU A 57 1.97 9.62 10.03
CA LEU A 57 2.96 9.08 10.97
C LEU A 57 4.31 9.76 10.77
N VAL A 58 4.84 9.77 9.54
CA VAL A 58 6.14 10.39 9.26
C VAL A 58 6.12 11.89 9.54
N THR A 59 5.00 12.57 9.31
CA THR A 59 4.86 14.00 9.64
C THR A 59 4.91 14.23 11.15
N ASP A 60 4.23 13.39 11.93
CA ASP A 60 4.21 13.50 13.39
C ASP A 60 5.56 13.14 14.01
N LEU A 61 6.25 12.11 13.50
CA LEU A 61 7.62 11.77 13.91
C LEU A 61 8.62 12.91 13.66
N ARG A 62 8.46 13.67 12.55
CA ARG A 62 9.28 14.86 12.30
C ARG A 62 8.97 15.99 13.29
N ARG A 63 7.70 16.15 13.68
CA ARG A 63 7.27 17.17 14.63
C ARG A 63 7.73 16.87 16.06
N SER A 64 7.70 15.60 16.45
CA SER A 64 8.18 15.15 17.76
C SER A 64 9.72 15.13 17.87
N GLY A 65 10.43 15.26 16.74
CA GLY A 65 11.89 15.24 16.69
C GLY A 65 12.49 13.83 16.77
N GLN A 66 11.67 12.78 16.62
CA GLN A 66 12.14 11.39 16.62
C GLN A 66 12.91 11.02 15.35
N ILE A 67 12.69 11.75 14.26
CA ILE A 67 13.41 11.59 12.99
C ILE A 67 13.86 12.95 12.45
N SER A 68 14.86 12.95 11.57
CA SER A 68 15.35 14.19 10.95
C SER A 68 14.29 14.80 10.02
N LYS A 69 14.38 16.11 9.76
CA LYS A 69 13.45 16.80 8.84
C LYS A 69 13.59 16.29 7.39
N GLU A 70 14.77 15.79 7.06
CA GLU A 70 15.17 15.23 5.78
C GLU A 70 14.77 13.75 5.65
N SER A 71 14.44 13.07 6.75
CA SER A 71 14.06 11.65 6.73
C SER A 71 12.84 11.43 5.82
N GLY A 72 12.98 10.58 4.80
CA GLY A 72 11.95 10.36 3.77
C GLY A 72 11.71 11.53 2.82
N ARG A 73 12.56 12.57 2.82
CA ARG A 73 12.58 13.67 1.86
C ARG A 73 13.90 13.63 1.10
N GLY A 74 13.91 13.05 -0.10
CA GLY A 74 15.10 12.91 -0.92
C GLY A 74 14.83 12.08 -2.18
N ASN A 75 15.89 11.60 -2.84
CA ASN A 75 15.76 10.59 -3.90
C ASN A 75 15.28 9.29 -3.27
N LEU A 76 13.96 9.13 -3.20
CA LEU A 76 13.33 7.85 -2.91
C LEU A 76 13.71 6.87 -4.01
N VAL A 77 13.93 5.60 -3.65
CA VAL A 77 14.13 4.55 -4.64
C VAL A 77 12.85 4.47 -5.47
N ILE A 78 12.94 4.86 -6.75
CA ILE A 78 11.84 4.75 -7.68
C ILE A 78 11.86 3.34 -8.25
N ASP A 79 10.97 2.51 -7.72
CA ASP A 79 10.68 1.19 -8.27
C ASP A 79 9.45 1.31 -9.18
N ASN A 80 9.67 1.11 -10.49
CA ASN A 80 8.62 1.03 -11.51
C ASN A 80 8.44 -0.38 -12.06
N ASP A 81 9.16 -1.36 -11.50
CA ASP A 81 9.12 -2.72 -12.00
C ASP A 81 7.74 -3.34 -11.69
N PRO A 82 7.31 -4.34 -12.48
CA PRO A 82 6.06 -5.05 -12.23
C PRO A 82 6.13 -5.88 -10.94
N LEU A 83 4.99 -6.48 -10.57
CA LEU A 83 4.95 -7.51 -9.54
C LEU A 83 5.83 -8.69 -9.98
N GLU A 84 6.54 -9.27 -9.01
CA GLU A 84 7.27 -10.52 -9.18
C GLU A 84 6.32 -11.71 -8.99
N LEU A 85 6.67 -12.86 -9.58
CA LEU A 85 5.97 -14.11 -9.33
C LEU A 85 6.38 -14.68 -7.96
N PRO A 86 5.45 -15.21 -7.15
CA PRO A 86 4.01 -15.39 -7.43
C PRO A 86 3.18 -14.11 -7.22
N ILE A 87 2.18 -13.91 -8.10
CA ILE A 87 1.23 -12.77 -8.05
C ILE A 87 -0.08 -13.16 -7.35
N GLU A 88 -0.34 -14.46 -7.17
CA GLU A 88 -1.50 -14.93 -6.42
C GLU A 88 -1.46 -14.37 -4.99
N SER A 89 -2.60 -13.88 -4.51
CA SER A 89 -2.67 -13.33 -3.16
C SER A 89 -2.60 -14.46 -2.12
N ASP A 90 -1.76 -14.27 -1.12
CA ASP A 90 -1.71 -15.11 0.08
C ASP A 90 -3.04 -15.01 0.85
N PHE A 91 -3.58 -13.79 0.95
CA PHE A 91 -4.92 -13.51 1.49
C PHE A 91 -5.40 -12.11 1.08
N ASP A 92 -6.70 -11.87 1.26
CA ASP A 92 -7.30 -10.52 1.23
C ASP A 92 -7.19 -9.86 2.61
N VAL A 93 -6.74 -8.61 2.64
CA VAL A 93 -6.51 -7.90 3.90
C VAL A 93 -7.81 -7.39 4.52
N GLY A 94 -8.00 -7.67 5.81
CA GLY A 94 -9.07 -7.13 6.63
C GLY A 94 -8.62 -5.93 7.46
N VAL A 95 -7.49 -6.07 8.17
CA VAL A 95 -6.98 -5.05 9.09
C VAL A 95 -5.53 -4.69 8.73
N ILE A 96 -5.21 -3.41 8.76
CA ILE A 96 -3.86 -2.88 8.57
C ILE A 96 -3.46 -2.08 9.81
N GLY A 97 -2.43 -2.54 10.51
CA GLY A 97 -1.79 -1.85 11.63
C GLY A 97 -0.51 -1.16 11.20
N ILE A 98 -0.18 -0.03 11.82
CA ILE A 98 1.07 0.71 11.60
C ILE A 98 1.65 1.12 12.94
N ASN A 99 2.91 0.78 13.18
CA ASN A 99 3.66 1.10 14.38
C ASN A 99 5.00 1.77 14.03
N TRP A 100 5.52 2.54 14.97
CA TRP A 100 6.90 3.04 14.95
C TRP A 100 7.67 2.37 16.09
N ILE A 101 8.63 1.51 15.74
CA ILE A 101 9.39 0.73 16.71
C ILE A 101 10.85 0.62 16.27
N ASN A 102 11.79 0.75 17.23
CA ASN A 102 13.23 0.63 16.96
C ASN A 102 13.73 1.48 15.78
N ASN A 103 13.18 2.69 15.66
CA ASN A 103 13.50 3.62 14.60
C ASN A 103 13.14 3.15 13.17
N GLN A 104 12.19 2.21 13.06
CA GLN A 104 11.66 1.67 11.80
C GLN A 104 10.13 1.71 11.81
N ILE A 105 9.53 1.71 10.61
CA ILE A 105 8.09 1.56 10.43
C ILE A 105 7.78 0.08 10.38
N GLU A 106 6.91 -0.38 11.27
CA GLU A 106 6.33 -1.72 11.25
C GLU A 106 4.88 -1.63 10.73
N ILE A 107 4.55 -2.44 9.74
CA ILE A 107 3.22 -2.53 9.15
C ILE A 107 2.74 -3.98 9.29
N VAL A 108 1.55 -4.16 9.84
CA VAL A 108 0.95 -5.49 10.03
C VAL A 108 -0.30 -5.58 9.16
N PHE A 109 -0.28 -6.50 8.21
CA PHE A 109 -1.46 -6.86 7.41
C PHE A 109 -2.05 -8.12 7.99
N GLN A 110 -3.35 -8.10 8.26
CA GLN A 110 -4.08 -9.23 8.83
C GLN A 110 -5.21 -9.62 7.88
N ALA A 111 -5.32 -10.91 7.59
CA ALA A 111 -6.33 -11.45 6.70
C ALA A 111 -7.76 -11.14 7.19
N ILE A 112 -8.71 -11.07 6.25
CA ILE A 112 -10.14 -11.02 6.58
C ILE A 112 -10.50 -12.28 7.39
N SER A 113 -11.09 -12.09 8.56
CA SER A 113 -11.64 -13.18 9.37
C SER A 113 -13.15 -13.28 9.10
N SER A 114 -13.65 -14.46 8.75
CA SER A 114 -15.06 -14.78 8.94
C SER A 114 -15.35 -14.77 10.44
N GLN A 115 -16.27 -13.90 10.87
CA GLN A 115 -16.70 -13.81 12.26
C GLN A 115 -17.41 -15.11 12.65
N ASP A 116 -16.68 -16.08 13.23
CA ASP A 116 -17.24 -17.19 14.03
C ASP A 116 -16.17 -18.03 14.77
N GLU A 117 -14.86 -17.87 14.51
CA GLU A 117 -13.81 -18.68 15.18
C GLU A 117 -12.78 -17.85 15.95
N VAL A 118 -13.22 -16.94 16.82
CA VAL A 118 -12.32 -16.33 17.83
C VAL A 118 -12.78 -16.75 19.21
N LEU A 119 -12.42 -17.97 19.60
CA LEU A 119 -12.29 -18.29 21.03
C LEU A 119 -11.11 -17.46 21.54
N LEU A 120 -11.40 -16.51 22.43
CA LEU A 120 -10.50 -15.44 22.88
C LEU A 120 -9.24 -15.92 23.66
N ASP A 121 -9.04 -17.23 23.82
CA ASP A 121 -8.04 -17.80 24.73
C ASP A 121 -6.91 -18.60 24.04
N ASP A 122 -6.90 -18.71 22.70
CA ASP A 122 -5.83 -19.43 21.98
C ASP A 122 -4.97 -18.45 21.14
N PHE A 123 -3.76 -18.13 21.59
CA PHE A 123 -2.84 -17.22 20.89
C PHE A 123 -2.41 -17.72 19.49
N ASP A 124 -2.61 -19.01 19.22
CA ASP A 124 -2.36 -19.65 17.91
C ASP A 124 -3.61 -19.68 17.02
N ALA A 125 -4.78 -19.30 17.55
CA ALA A 125 -5.99 -19.11 16.77
C ALA A 125 -6.12 -17.63 16.37
N GLY A 126 -5.98 -17.36 15.08
CA GLY A 126 -6.17 -16.02 14.54
C GLY A 126 -6.05 -16.04 13.01
N PRO A 127 -6.48 -14.96 12.35
CA PRO A 127 -6.25 -14.81 10.91
C PRO A 127 -4.76 -14.66 10.62
N ASP A 128 -4.39 -15.08 9.41
CA ASP A 128 -3.01 -15.00 8.92
C ASP A 128 -2.51 -13.55 8.88
N GLN A 129 -1.19 -13.39 9.04
CA GLN A 129 -0.55 -12.09 9.13
C GLN A 129 0.71 -12.00 8.27
N ILE A 130 0.94 -10.82 7.70
CA ILE A 130 2.21 -10.41 7.11
C ILE A 130 2.70 -9.19 7.86
N ILE A 131 3.89 -9.28 8.44
CA ILE A 131 4.55 -8.22 9.20
C ILE A 131 5.73 -7.71 8.39
N ILE A 132 5.74 -6.40 8.13
CA ILE A 132 6.77 -5.70 7.37
C ILE A 132 7.48 -4.73 8.30
N LYS A 133 8.81 -4.80 8.39
CA LYS A 133 9.63 -3.69 8.92
C LYS A 133 10.42 -3.05 7.80
N CYS A 134 10.31 -1.74 7.67
CA CYS A 134 11.01 -1.00 6.64
C CYS A 134 11.48 0.38 7.10
N GLU A 135 12.49 0.87 6.38
CA GLU A 135 12.96 2.23 6.50
C GLU A 135 11.91 3.21 5.96
N ILE A 136 11.91 4.42 6.51
CA ILE A 136 10.99 5.51 6.10
C ILE A 136 11.07 5.77 4.60
N GLY A 137 12.26 5.68 4.01
CA GLY A 137 12.45 5.86 2.56
C GLY A 137 11.62 4.87 1.73
N LEU A 138 11.58 3.59 2.13
CA LEU A 138 10.81 2.57 1.42
C LEU A 138 9.30 2.79 1.57
N ALA A 139 8.83 3.11 2.78
CA ALA A 139 7.43 3.44 3.01
C ALA A 139 6.98 4.68 2.20
N MET A 140 7.82 5.72 2.10
CA MET A 140 7.52 6.91 1.30
C MET A 140 7.55 6.63 -0.21
N ALA A 141 8.40 5.70 -0.67
CA ALA A 141 8.40 5.23 -2.05
C ALA A 141 7.10 4.49 -2.38
N PHE A 142 6.63 3.61 -1.47
CA PHE A 142 5.31 2.98 -1.56
C PHE A 142 4.19 4.01 -1.66
N CYS A 143 4.20 5.04 -0.79
CA CYS A 143 3.20 6.12 -0.82
C CYS A 143 3.17 6.84 -2.17
N THR A 144 4.34 7.15 -2.72
CA THR A 144 4.45 7.83 -4.03
C THR A 144 3.91 6.96 -5.16
N ARG A 145 4.32 5.69 -5.21
CA ARG A 145 3.83 4.72 -6.21
C ARG A 145 2.32 4.53 -6.11
N GLY A 146 1.78 4.34 -4.91
CA GLY A 146 0.36 4.14 -4.68
C GLY A 146 -0.49 5.34 -5.08
N LYS A 147 -0.03 6.57 -4.81
CA LYS A 147 -0.70 7.79 -5.29
C LYS A 147 -0.78 7.83 -6.81
N ASN A 148 0.31 7.52 -7.50
CA ASN A 148 0.35 7.48 -8.97
C ASN A 148 -0.58 6.39 -9.53
N LEU A 149 -0.59 5.21 -8.91
CA LEU A 149 -1.47 4.10 -9.28
C LEU A 149 -2.96 4.46 -9.12
N ILE A 150 -3.33 5.05 -7.98
CA ILE A 150 -4.72 5.46 -7.70
C ILE A 150 -5.16 6.56 -8.67
N ALA A 151 -4.27 7.50 -9.01
CA ALA A 151 -4.55 8.57 -9.97
C ALA A 151 -4.68 8.06 -11.41
N SER A 152 -3.92 7.04 -11.81
CA SER A 152 -3.96 6.46 -13.16
C SER A 152 -5.20 5.59 -13.44
N GLY A 153 -5.99 5.26 -12.41
CA GLY A 153 -7.27 4.55 -12.56
C GLY A 153 -8.44 5.45 -13.01
N ARG A 154 -8.21 6.73 -13.27
CA ARG A 154 -9.21 7.65 -13.81
C ARG A 154 -9.45 7.34 -15.29
N SER A 155 -10.70 7.47 -15.75
CA SER A 155 -11.00 7.36 -17.18
C SER A 155 -10.17 8.38 -17.96
N ALA A 156 -9.54 7.93 -19.04
CA ALA A 156 -8.85 8.83 -19.95
C ALA A 156 -9.89 9.72 -20.64
N CYS A 157 -9.60 11.02 -20.73
CA CYS A 157 -10.42 11.93 -21.50
C CYS A 157 -10.42 11.49 -22.97
N PRO A 158 -11.58 11.30 -23.61
CA PRO A 158 -11.67 10.80 -24.99
C PRO A 158 -11.05 11.76 -26.01
N PHE A 159 -10.81 13.03 -25.64
CA PHE A 159 -10.26 14.04 -26.54
C PHE A 159 -8.73 14.18 -26.43
N CYS A 160 -8.18 14.21 -25.21
CA CYS A 160 -6.75 14.45 -24.97
C CYS A 160 -5.98 13.26 -24.39
N GLY A 161 -6.65 12.18 -23.98
CA GLY A 161 -6.01 11.02 -23.37
C GLY A 161 -5.55 11.24 -21.92
N LEU A 162 -5.72 12.44 -21.36
CA LEU A 162 -5.33 12.75 -19.98
C LEU A 162 -6.36 12.22 -18.97
N PRO A 163 -5.96 11.87 -17.74
CA PRO A 163 -6.87 11.38 -16.70
C PRO A 163 -7.95 12.42 -16.31
N ILE A 164 -9.21 12.00 -16.20
CA ILE A 164 -10.32 12.87 -15.75
C ILE A 164 -10.38 12.95 -14.20
N ASN A 165 -10.33 14.17 -13.64
CA ASN A 165 -10.48 14.40 -12.19
C ASN A 165 -11.97 14.41 -11.76
N MET A 166 -12.24 14.17 -10.48
CA MET A 166 -13.62 14.22 -9.92
C MET A 166 -14.24 15.63 -9.99
N ASP A 167 -13.44 16.68 -9.86
CA ASP A 167 -13.89 18.09 -9.97
C ASP A 167 -14.04 18.56 -11.43
N GLY A 168 -13.95 17.63 -12.39
CA GLY A 168 -13.90 17.88 -13.82
C GLY A 168 -12.47 17.99 -14.35
N HIS A 169 -12.32 17.73 -15.65
CA HIS A 169 -11.05 17.83 -16.36
C HIS A 169 -11.10 18.99 -17.36
N LEU A 170 -10.15 19.93 -17.24
CA LEU A 170 -9.98 20.97 -18.24
C LEU A 170 -9.23 20.40 -19.45
N CYS A 171 -9.97 19.91 -20.44
CA CYS A 171 -9.39 19.32 -21.64
C CYS A 171 -8.78 20.41 -22.54
N PRO A 172 -7.45 20.41 -22.80
CA PRO A 172 -6.80 21.37 -23.69
C PRO A 172 -7.27 21.24 -25.15
N ARG A 173 -7.74 20.03 -25.54
CA ARG A 173 -8.25 19.75 -26.89
C ARG A 173 -9.73 20.06 -27.09
N ALA A 174 -10.50 20.21 -26.01
CA ALA A 174 -11.93 20.48 -26.08
C ALA A 174 -12.29 21.92 -25.69
N ASN A 175 -11.32 22.86 -25.73
CA ASN A 175 -11.51 24.28 -25.37
C ASN A 175 -12.37 24.49 -24.11
N GLY A 176 -12.12 23.72 -23.05
CA GLY A 176 -12.75 23.93 -21.73
C GLY A 176 -14.23 23.56 -21.60
N TYR A 177 -14.80 22.74 -22.49
CA TYR A 177 -16.22 22.38 -22.42
C TYR A 177 -16.54 21.48 -21.20
N ARG A 178 -17.29 22.02 -20.22
CA ARG A 178 -17.94 21.29 -19.14
C ARG A 178 -19.29 20.77 -19.65
N ARG A 179 -19.55 19.46 -19.56
CA ARG A 179 -20.90 18.88 -19.54
C ARG A 179 -21.03 18.01 -18.31
#